data_AF-A0A9D4V9V9-F1
#
_entry.id   AF-A0A9D4V9V9-F1
#
_cell.length_a   1.000
_cell.length_b   1.000
_cell.length_c   1.000
_cell.angle_alpha   90.00
_cell.angle_beta   90.00
_cell.angle_gamma   90.00
#
_symmetry.space_group_name_H-M   'P 1'
#
loop_
_entity.id
_entity.type
_entity.pdbx_description
1 polymer ?
#
loop_
_entity_poly.entity_id
_entity_poly.type
_entity_poly.pdbx_seq_one_letter_code
_entity_poly.pdbx_strand_id
1 'polypeptide(L)'
;MDRYEHLKDIGAGNFGVARLMRDKRTKELVAIKYIERGDKIDQNVQREIINHRSLRHPNIVRFKEVCLTNTHLAIVMEYAAGGELFERICDAGRFTEDEARFFFQQLISGVSYCHAMHICHRDLKLENTLLDGSPAPRLKICDFGYSKSAVLHSAPKSTVGTPAYIAPEVLSRQNYDGKTADVWSCGVTLYVMLVGAYPFEDADDPKNFRKTIGRIMNVQYIIPSYCKISPECRHLLSRLFVANPTKRIKIPEIMRHPFFLKNLPRDLVLGSDPTYDREDPNHPLQTIEEINCILEEARTKPAPPQGEQTSNAEEDVMLDALDEVEFFDVENSEEFDCSNLR
;
A
#
# COMPACT_ATOMS: atom_id res chain seq x y z
N MET A 1 -6.53 1.59 28.02
CA MET A 1 -7.04 1.46 26.64
C MET A 1 -8.55 1.19 26.66
N ASP A 2 -9.28 1.72 27.65
CA ASP A 2 -10.65 1.30 27.93
C ASP A 2 -11.70 1.88 26.97
N ARG A 3 -11.30 2.86 26.15
CA ARG A 3 -12.15 3.54 25.16
C ARG A 3 -12.45 2.67 23.92
N TYR A 4 -11.55 1.77 23.54
CA TYR A 4 -11.71 0.96 22.34
C TYR A 4 -12.08 -0.47 22.70
N GLU A 5 -13.16 -0.97 22.11
CA GLU A 5 -13.62 -2.35 22.22
C GLU A 5 -13.07 -3.16 21.04
N HIS A 6 -12.33 -4.23 21.32
CA HIS A 6 -11.81 -5.12 20.28
C HIS A 6 -12.95 -5.91 19.65
N LEU A 7 -12.95 -5.99 18.32
CA LEU A 7 -13.92 -6.76 17.56
C LEU A 7 -13.27 -7.91 16.79
N LYS A 8 -12.20 -7.62 16.04
CA LYS A 8 -11.56 -8.60 15.14
C LYS A 8 -10.14 -8.19 14.81
N ASP A 9 -9.25 -9.16 14.59
CA ASP A 9 -7.96 -8.90 13.97
C ASP A 9 -8.13 -8.91 12.43
N ILE A 10 -7.69 -7.84 11.77
CA ILE A 10 -7.97 -7.58 10.33
C ILE A 10 -6.72 -7.63 9.44
N GLY A 11 -5.53 -7.83 10.02
CA GLY A 11 -4.33 -8.09 9.22
C GLY A 11 -3.11 -8.38 10.09
N ALA A 12 -2.22 -9.25 9.60
CA ALA A 12 -0.90 -9.50 10.16
C ALA A 12 0.14 -9.24 9.07
N GLY A 13 0.83 -8.10 9.14
CA GLY A 13 1.92 -7.74 8.22
C GLY A 13 3.23 -7.49 8.96
N ASN A 14 4.30 -7.20 8.21
CA ASN A 14 5.68 -7.04 8.74
C ASN A 14 5.86 -6.03 9.90
N PHE A 15 4.88 -5.16 10.18
CA PHE A 15 4.99 -4.10 11.21
C PHE A 15 3.78 -4.08 12.16
N GLY A 16 3.16 -5.23 12.38
CA GLY A 16 2.18 -5.43 13.44
C GLY A 16 0.80 -5.87 12.97
N VAL A 17 0.01 -6.28 13.96
CA VAL A 17 -1.37 -6.74 13.78
C VAL A 17 -2.28 -5.51 13.70
N ALA A 18 -3.00 -5.35 12.60
CA ALA A 18 -4.08 -4.38 12.50
C ALA A 18 -5.34 -4.98 13.15
N ARG A 19 -5.98 -4.22 14.05
CA ARG A 19 -7.18 -4.65 14.76
C ARG A 19 -8.35 -3.73 14.45
N LEU A 20 -9.48 -4.33 14.13
CA LEU A 20 -10.77 -3.66 14.09
C LEU A 20 -11.26 -3.46 15.53
N MET A 21 -11.53 -2.21 15.85
CA MET A 21 -12.02 -1.80 17.16
C MET A 21 -13.25 -0.92 16.99
N ARG A 22 -14.06 -0.83 18.04
CA ARG A 22 -15.17 0.10 18.15
C ARG A 22 -14.85 1.15 19.21
N ASP A 23 -14.94 2.42 18.85
CA ASP A 23 -14.89 3.49 19.86
C ASP A 23 -16.16 3.40 20.73
N LYS A 24 -16.00 3.15 22.03
CA LYS A 24 -17.15 2.99 22.93
C LYS A 24 -17.97 4.26 23.09
N ARG A 25 -17.37 5.44 22.87
CA ARG A 25 -18.02 6.76 22.94
C ARG A 25 -18.84 7.04 21.68
N THR A 26 -18.21 6.95 20.51
CA THR A 26 -18.87 7.33 19.24
C THR A 26 -19.57 6.18 18.54
N LYS A 27 -19.32 4.95 18.99
CA LYS A 27 -19.74 3.67 18.36
C LYS A 27 -19.16 3.42 16.97
N GLU A 28 -18.27 4.29 16.52
CA GLU A 28 -17.63 4.23 15.22
C GLU A 28 -16.59 3.10 15.17
N LEU A 29 -16.46 2.48 13.99
CA LEU A 29 -15.44 1.48 13.73
C LEU A 29 -14.13 2.16 13.34
N VAL A 30 -13.02 1.65 13.89
CA VAL A 30 -11.67 2.12 13.61
C VAL A 30 -10.73 0.95 13.39
N ALA A 31 -9.71 1.17 12.57
CA ALA A 31 -8.57 0.27 12.48
C ALA A 31 -7.47 0.81 13.40
N ILE A 32 -6.86 -0.06 14.21
CA ILE A 32 -5.72 0.29 15.05
C ILE A 32 -4.52 -0.56 14.63
N LYS A 33 -3.43 0.11 14.25
CA LYS A 33 -2.15 -0.52 13.97
C LYS A 33 -1.21 -0.33 15.16
N TYR A 34 -0.52 -1.39 15.56
CA TYR A 34 0.38 -1.39 16.70
C TYR A 34 1.84 -1.49 16.25
N ILE A 35 2.70 -0.63 16.79
CA ILE A 35 4.16 -0.67 16.63
C ILE A 35 4.76 -0.86 18.02
N GLU A 36 5.62 -1.86 18.19
CA GLU A 36 6.32 -2.07 19.47
C GLU A 36 7.12 -0.84 19.88
N ARG A 37 7.09 -0.53 21.17
CA ARG A 37 7.89 0.57 21.76
C ARG A 37 9.39 0.28 21.64
N GLY A 38 10.19 1.35 21.65
CA GLY A 38 11.64 1.29 21.54
C GLY A 38 12.16 1.67 20.16
N ASP A 39 13.19 0.95 19.70
CA ASP A 39 14.05 1.35 18.57
C ASP A 39 13.31 1.39 17.21
N LYS A 40 12.16 0.70 17.10
CA LYS A 40 11.31 0.73 15.90
C LYS A 40 10.63 2.08 15.69
N ILE A 41 10.54 2.92 16.72
CA ILE A 41 9.88 4.24 16.65
C ILE A 41 10.92 5.29 16.29
N ASP A 42 11.31 5.28 15.03
CA ASP A 42 12.33 6.17 14.49
C ASP A 42 11.73 7.50 13.95
N GLN A 43 12.58 8.30 13.32
CA GLN A 43 12.15 9.55 12.66
C GLN A 43 11.27 9.31 11.43
N ASN A 44 11.33 8.12 10.81
CA ASN A 44 10.50 7.81 9.65
C ASN A 44 9.05 7.57 10.11
N VAL A 45 8.84 6.80 11.18
CA VAL A 45 7.51 6.60 11.80
C VAL A 45 6.90 7.94 12.20
N GLN A 46 7.68 8.82 12.85
CA GLN A 46 7.22 10.17 13.20
C GLN A 46 6.78 10.97 11.97
N ARG A 47 7.63 11.02 10.93
CA ARG A 47 7.34 11.75 9.68
C ARG A 47 6.06 11.23 9.03
N GLU A 48 5.86 9.92 9.02
CA GLU A 48 4.68 9.29 8.41
C GLU A 48 3.40 9.57 9.19
N ILE A 49 3.43 9.57 10.52
CA ILE A 49 2.26 9.94 11.34
C ILE A 49 1.89 11.40 11.08
N ILE A 50 2.86 12.31 11.04
CA ILE A 50 2.62 13.73 10.80
C ILE A 50 2.06 13.95 9.38
N ASN A 51 2.65 13.28 8.38
CA ASN A 51 2.15 13.33 7.01
C ASN A 51 0.72 12.80 6.92
N HIS A 52 0.44 11.63 7.51
CA HIS A 52 -0.91 11.03 7.54
C HIS A 52 -1.94 11.97 8.17
N ARG A 53 -1.60 12.57 9.33
CA ARG A 53 -2.45 13.56 10.00
C ARG A 53 -2.81 14.73 9.10
N SER A 54 -1.89 15.17 8.23
CA SER A 54 -2.11 16.29 7.32
C SER A 54 -3.02 15.94 6.14
N LEU A 55 -3.16 14.66 5.79
CA LEU A 55 -3.95 14.22 4.64
C LEU A 55 -5.44 14.22 4.98
N ARG A 56 -6.19 15.07 4.28
CA ARG A 56 -7.65 15.16 4.39
C ARG A 56 -8.27 15.10 3.00
N HIS A 57 -8.69 13.90 2.61
CA HIS A 57 -9.32 13.68 1.31
C HIS A 57 -10.28 12.49 1.40
N PRO A 58 -11.47 12.53 0.76
CA PRO A 58 -12.46 11.45 0.84
C PRO A 58 -11.96 10.09 0.38
N ASN A 59 -11.00 10.08 -0.55
CA ASN A 59 -10.39 8.87 -1.08
C ASN A 59 -9.07 8.46 -0.42
N ILE A 60 -8.76 8.97 0.77
CA ILE A 60 -7.60 8.56 1.58
C ILE A 60 -8.14 8.14 2.95
N VAL A 61 -7.60 7.05 3.50
CA VAL A 61 -7.92 6.63 4.88
C VAL A 61 -7.53 7.75 5.84
N ARG A 62 -8.47 8.21 6.67
CA ARG A 62 -8.25 9.32 7.60
C ARG A 62 -7.50 8.90 8.86
N PHE A 63 -6.45 9.65 9.21
CA PHE A 63 -5.83 9.59 10.54
C PHE A 63 -6.79 10.11 11.61
N LYS A 64 -6.86 9.44 12.76
CA LYS A 64 -7.65 9.91 13.90
C LYS A 64 -6.79 10.38 15.04
N GLU A 65 -6.01 9.46 15.61
CA GLU A 65 -5.19 9.73 16.78
C GLU A 65 -4.07 8.69 16.91
N VAL A 66 -3.12 9.00 17.77
CA VAL A 66 -2.11 8.08 18.28
C VAL A 66 -2.31 7.94 19.79
N CYS A 67 -2.21 6.71 20.27
CA CYS A 67 -2.31 6.39 21.68
C CYS A 67 -1.07 5.60 22.11
N LEU A 68 -0.62 5.81 23.34
CA LEU A 68 0.42 4.99 23.93
C LEU A 68 -0.20 3.85 24.75
N THR A 69 0.43 2.68 24.68
CA THR A 69 0.18 1.57 25.57
C THR A 69 1.47 1.18 26.29
N ASN A 70 1.38 0.26 27.26
CA ASN A 70 2.56 -0.21 27.98
C ASN A 70 3.60 -0.86 27.05
N THR A 71 3.18 -1.47 25.94
CA THR A 71 4.06 -2.25 25.05
C THR A 71 4.17 -1.69 23.63
N HIS A 72 3.18 -0.92 23.17
CA HIS A 72 3.09 -0.47 21.78
C HIS A 72 2.63 0.99 21.66
N LEU A 73 3.05 1.64 20.59
CA LEU A 73 2.39 2.79 19.98
C LEU A 73 1.19 2.28 19.15
N ALA A 74 0.00 2.82 19.42
CA ALA A 74 -1.22 2.48 18.71
C ALA A 74 -1.64 3.65 17.80
N ILE A 75 -1.71 3.39 16.49
CA ILE A 75 -2.11 4.37 15.48
C ILE A 75 -3.55 4.08 15.08
N VAL A 76 -4.47 4.99 15.39
CA VAL A 76 -5.91 4.86 15.14
C VAL A 76 -6.27 5.57 13.84
N MET A 77 -6.95 4.86 12.94
CA MET A 77 -7.34 5.35 11.62
C MET A 77 -8.77 4.93 11.24
N GLU A 78 -9.33 5.58 10.23
CA GLU A 78 -10.60 5.21 9.61
C GLU A 78 -10.61 3.74 9.17
N TYR A 79 -11.70 3.02 9.46
CA TYR A 79 -11.89 1.67 8.98
C TYR A 79 -12.73 1.66 7.70
N ALA A 80 -12.17 1.10 6.62
CA ALA A 80 -12.85 0.88 5.36
C ALA A 80 -13.51 -0.52 5.35
N ALA A 81 -14.81 -0.57 5.60
CA ALA A 81 -15.54 -1.82 5.83
C ALA A 81 -15.91 -2.61 4.56
N GLY A 82 -15.66 -2.07 3.38
CA GLY A 82 -16.02 -2.66 2.08
C GLY A 82 -15.00 -3.66 1.53
N GLY A 83 -13.93 -3.95 2.28
CA GLY A 83 -12.88 -4.88 1.86
C GLY A 83 -11.90 -4.27 0.87
N GLU A 84 -11.14 -5.12 0.20
CA GLU A 84 -10.16 -4.71 -0.81
C GLU A 84 -10.82 -4.54 -2.19
N LEU A 85 -10.35 -3.54 -2.95
CA LEU A 85 -10.78 -3.36 -4.34
C LEU A 85 -10.47 -4.60 -5.18
N PHE A 86 -9.34 -5.25 -4.92
CA PHE A 86 -8.91 -6.45 -5.64
C PHE A 86 -9.88 -7.62 -5.45
N GLU A 87 -10.32 -7.89 -4.21
CA GLU A 87 -11.33 -8.92 -3.93
C GLU A 87 -12.61 -8.66 -4.71
N ARG A 88 -13.08 -7.41 -4.76
CA ARG A 88 -14.26 -7.04 -5.55
C ARG A 88 -14.08 -7.29 -7.05
N ILE A 89 -12.88 -7.07 -7.59
CA ILE A 89 -12.57 -7.38 -8.99
C ILE A 89 -12.60 -8.89 -9.21
N CYS A 90 -12.01 -9.68 -8.31
CA CYS A 90 -12.02 -11.14 -8.38
C CYS A 90 -13.45 -11.70 -8.34
N ASP A 91 -14.30 -11.21 -7.45
CA ASP A 91 -15.70 -11.63 -7.34
C ASP A 91 -16.51 -11.29 -8.59
N ALA A 92 -16.26 -10.14 -9.20
CA ALA A 92 -16.88 -9.73 -10.46
C ALA A 92 -16.23 -10.39 -11.70
N GLY A 93 -15.06 -11.00 -11.54
CA GLY A 93 -14.13 -11.38 -12.61
C GLY A 93 -13.44 -10.17 -13.25
N ARG A 94 -14.22 -9.18 -13.70
CA ARG A 94 -13.75 -7.88 -14.21
C ARG A 94 -14.87 -6.86 -14.14
N PHE A 95 -14.52 -5.59 -14.11
CA PHE A 95 -15.49 -4.50 -14.16
C PHE A 95 -15.87 -4.12 -15.59
N THR A 96 -17.04 -3.52 -15.71
CA THR A 96 -17.38 -2.74 -16.91
C THR A 96 -16.49 -1.51 -17.01
N GLU A 97 -16.37 -0.94 -18.21
CA GLU A 97 -15.60 0.29 -18.39
C GLU A 97 -16.12 1.45 -17.54
N ASP A 98 -17.44 1.52 -17.31
CA ASP A 98 -18.06 2.58 -16.52
C ASP A 98 -17.74 2.44 -15.03
N GLU A 99 -17.78 1.21 -14.48
CA GLU A 99 -17.37 0.93 -13.09
C GLU A 99 -15.87 1.15 -12.90
N ALA A 100 -15.03 0.68 -13.83
CA ALA A 100 -13.59 0.91 -13.78
C ALA A 100 -13.26 2.40 -13.82
N ARG A 101 -13.98 3.19 -14.63
CA ARG A 101 -13.84 4.65 -14.66
C ARG A 101 -14.24 5.29 -13.33
N PHE A 102 -15.34 4.85 -12.74
CA PHE A 102 -15.82 5.39 -11.45
C PHE A 102 -14.77 5.25 -10.35
N PHE A 103 -14.15 4.07 -10.22
CA PHE A 103 -13.06 3.87 -9.25
C PHE A 103 -11.77 4.59 -9.68
N PHE A 104 -11.44 4.60 -10.97
CA PHE A 104 -10.25 5.29 -11.48
C PHE A 104 -10.30 6.81 -11.24
N GLN A 105 -11.47 7.43 -11.37
CA GLN A 105 -11.67 8.85 -11.05
C GLN A 105 -11.33 9.16 -9.59
N GLN A 106 -11.82 8.33 -8.67
CA GLN A 106 -11.54 8.45 -7.24
C GLN A 106 -10.06 8.21 -6.91
N LEU A 107 -9.45 7.20 -7.54
CA LEU A 107 -8.03 6.90 -7.40
C LEU A 107 -7.18 8.11 -7.81
N ILE A 108 -7.38 8.64 -9.01
CA ILE A 108 -6.62 9.79 -9.50
C ILE A 108 -6.87 11.03 -8.64
N SER A 109 -8.08 11.23 -8.12
CA SER A 109 -8.37 12.32 -7.17
C SER A 109 -7.50 12.21 -5.92
N GLY A 110 -7.47 11.02 -5.30
CA GLY A 110 -6.63 10.79 -4.11
C GLY A 110 -5.14 10.95 -4.40
N VAL A 111 -4.64 10.37 -5.50
CA VAL A 111 -3.22 10.48 -5.89
C VAL A 111 -2.83 11.91 -6.22
N SER A 112 -3.70 12.66 -6.92
CA SER A 112 -3.48 14.09 -7.19
C SER A 112 -3.35 14.89 -5.91
N TYR A 113 -4.19 14.62 -4.92
CA TYR A 113 -4.13 15.28 -3.62
C TYR A 113 -2.81 14.97 -2.89
N CYS A 114 -2.39 13.70 -2.82
CA CYS A 114 -1.09 13.33 -2.25
C CYS A 114 0.07 14.08 -2.94
N HIS A 115 0.06 14.11 -4.27
CA HIS A 115 1.11 14.78 -5.05
C HIS A 115 1.16 16.29 -4.80
N ALA A 116 0.03 16.94 -4.54
CA ALA A 116 -0.07 18.35 -4.18
C ALA A 116 0.48 18.62 -2.76
N MET A 117 0.31 17.67 -1.84
CA MET A 117 0.89 17.69 -0.50
C MET A 117 2.39 17.30 -0.48
N HIS A 118 3.04 17.25 -1.64
CA HIS A 118 4.42 16.79 -1.83
C HIS A 118 4.70 15.37 -1.34
N ILE A 119 3.64 14.59 -1.14
CA ILE A 119 3.70 13.16 -0.84
C ILE A 119 3.61 12.45 -2.18
N CYS A 120 4.77 12.09 -2.72
CA CYS A 120 4.87 11.17 -3.83
C CYS A 120 5.25 9.82 -3.27
N HIS A 121 4.51 8.80 -3.68
CA HIS A 121 4.66 7.53 -3.04
C HIS A 121 5.70 6.77 -3.83
N ARG A 122 6.79 6.40 -3.17
CA ARG A 122 7.72 5.41 -3.75
C ARG A 122 7.16 3.99 -3.72
N ASP A 123 5.94 3.84 -3.21
CA ASP A 123 5.39 2.58 -2.72
C ASP A 123 3.85 2.56 -2.82
N LEU A 124 3.16 3.33 -3.72
CA LEU A 124 1.67 3.29 -3.85
C LEU A 124 1.29 1.85 -4.14
N LYS A 125 1.03 1.11 -3.07
CA LYS A 125 0.52 -0.25 -3.07
C LYS A 125 -0.94 -0.07 -3.38
N LEU A 126 -1.25 0.18 -4.63
CA LEU A 126 -2.61 0.18 -5.12
C LEU A 126 -3.26 -1.19 -4.98
N GLU A 127 -2.43 -2.23 -4.73
CA GLU A 127 -2.82 -3.50 -4.11
C GLU A 127 -3.66 -3.32 -2.84
N ASN A 128 -3.30 -2.36 -1.98
CA ASN A 128 -3.96 -2.08 -0.71
C ASN A 128 -5.03 -0.97 -0.83
N THR A 129 -5.63 -0.84 -2.00
CA THR A 129 -6.77 0.07 -2.18
C THR A 129 -8.01 -0.57 -1.55
N LEU A 130 -8.58 0.11 -0.56
CA LEU A 130 -9.75 -0.37 0.17
C LEU A 130 -11.03 0.27 -0.37
N LEU A 131 -12.16 -0.29 0.01
CA LEU A 131 -13.49 0.26 -0.23
C LEU A 131 -14.18 0.56 1.10
N ASP A 132 -14.93 1.65 1.16
CA ASP A 132 -15.83 1.87 2.28
C ASP A 132 -17.06 0.94 2.21
N GLY A 133 -17.78 0.80 3.33
CA GLY A 133 -18.97 -0.05 3.41
C GLY A 133 -20.24 0.61 2.84
N SER A 134 -20.11 1.68 2.06
CA SER A 134 -21.29 2.39 1.55
C SER A 134 -21.93 1.66 0.37
N PRO A 135 -23.24 1.87 0.10
CA PRO A 135 -23.92 1.24 -1.05
C PRO A 135 -23.31 1.61 -2.41
N ALA A 136 -22.68 2.78 -2.50
CA ALA A 136 -21.91 3.24 -3.66
C ALA A 136 -20.45 3.40 -3.22
N PRO A 137 -19.66 2.29 -3.23
CA PRO A 137 -18.40 2.21 -2.51
C PRO A 137 -17.44 3.32 -2.89
N ARG A 138 -16.91 4.02 -1.88
CA ARG A 138 -15.81 4.96 -2.06
C ARG A 138 -14.49 4.24 -1.96
N LEU A 139 -13.61 4.57 -2.90
CA LEU A 139 -12.23 4.12 -2.88
C LEU A 139 -11.48 4.80 -1.75
N LYS A 140 -10.71 4.04 -0.98
CA LYS A 140 -9.89 4.51 0.15
C LYS A 140 -8.45 4.05 -0.07
N ILE A 141 -7.58 4.99 -0.41
CA ILE A 141 -6.14 4.75 -0.48
C ILE A 141 -5.64 4.57 0.96
N CYS A 142 -5.10 3.38 1.24
CA CYS A 142 -4.45 3.05 2.49
C CYS A 142 -2.94 3.04 2.25
N ASP A 143 -2.30 4.18 2.49
CA ASP A 143 -0.85 4.34 2.33
C ASP A 143 -0.29 4.97 3.59
N PHE A 144 0.21 4.17 4.54
CA PHE A 144 1.17 4.70 5.51
C PHE A 144 2.22 3.64 5.80
N GLY A 145 3.32 3.75 5.06
CA GLY A 145 4.47 2.86 5.07
C GLY A 145 5.30 2.91 6.35
N TYR A 146 4.69 2.63 7.52
CA TYR A 146 5.33 2.46 8.85
C TYR A 146 6.31 1.27 8.91
N SER A 147 6.94 0.96 7.78
CA SER A 147 7.42 -0.34 7.38
C SER A 147 8.75 -0.30 6.63
N LYS A 148 9.58 0.72 6.85
CA LYS A 148 10.97 0.69 6.40
C LYS A 148 11.84 0.02 7.45
N SER A 149 11.78 -1.31 7.48
CA SER A 149 13.03 -2.05 7.67
C SER A 149 13.62 -2.21 6.29
N ALA A 150 14.85 -1.74 6.11
CA ALA A 150 15.64 -2.05 4.96
C ALA A 150 15.66 -3.58 4.76
N VAL A 151 15.85 -4.01 3.51
CA VAL A 151 16.10 -5.40 3.11
C VAL A 151 14.85 -6.26 2.90
N LEU A 152 14.36 -6.25 1.65
CA LEU A 152 14.27 -7.42 0.75
C LEU A 152 14.06 -8.85 1.31
N HIS A 153 13.35 -9.08 2.41
CA HIS A 153 12.98 -10.46 2.80
C HIS A 153 11.61 -10.51 3.48
N SER A 154 10.62 -11.08 2.79
CA SER A 154 9.47 -11.69 3.46
C SER A 154 9.16 -13.04 2.85
N ALA A 155 9.14 -14.06 3.71
CA ALA A 155 8.71 -15.41 3.43
C ALA A 155 7.16 -15.47 3.23
N PRO A 156 6.64 -16.51 2.56
CA PRO A 156 5.53 -16.37 1.64
C PRO A 156 4.17 -16.65 2.29
N LYS A 157 3.48 -15.62 2.80
CA LYS A 157 2.02 -15.68 3.02
C LYS A 157 1.24 -14.42 2.62
N SER A 158 1.91 -13.34 2.24
CA SER A 158 1.42 -12.38 1.25
C SER A 158 2.60 -12.05 0.37
N THR A 159 2.49 -12.27 -0.94
CA THR A 159 3.53 -11.94 -1.91
C THR A 159 4.09 -10.55 -1.64
N VAL A 160 5.41 -10.47 -1.45
CA VAL A 160 6.20 -9.26 -1.72
C VAL A 160 5.63 -8.67 -3.01
N GLY A 161 5.18 -7.41 -2.98
CA GLY A 161 4.24 -6.80 -3.92
C GLY A 161 4.31 -7.31 -5.36
N THR A 162 3.15 -7.47 -5.98
CA THR A 162 3.02 -7.91 -7.36
C THR A 162 3.92 -7.03 -8.25
N PRO A 163 4.98 -7.59 -8.88
CA PRO A 163 5.98 -6.83 -9.62
C PRO A 163 5.36 -6.00 -10.75
N ALA A 164 4.15 -6.33 -11.20
CA ALA A 164 3.42 -5.60 -12.22
C ALA A 164 3.21 -4.12 -11.88
N TYR A 165 3.09 -3.76 -10.60
CA TYR A 165 2.95 -2.35 -10.16
C TYR A 165 4.26 -1.56 -10.25
N ILE A 166 5.40 -2.23 -10.38
CA ILE A 166 6.70 -1.55 -10.38
C ILE A 166 6.97 -0.98 -11.77
N ALA A 167 7.15 0.34 -11.84
CA ALA A 167 7.46 1.01 -13.10
C ALA A 167 8.88 0.66 -13.61
N PRO A 168 9.14 0.68 -14.93
CA PRO A 168 10.44 0.32 -15.50
C PRO A 168 11.63 1.12 -14.94
N GLU A 169 11.43 2.41 -14.65
CA GLU A 169 12.47 3.27 -14.09
C GLU A 169 12.81 2.94 -12.64
N VAL A 170 11.89 2.34 -11.88
CA VAL A 170 12.13 1.90 -10.50
C VAL A 170 13.03 0.67 -10.48
N LEU A 171 12.92 -0.20 -11.49
CA LEU A 171 13.77 -1.39 -11.66
C LEU A 171 15.17 -1.06 -12.19
N SER A 172 15.29 0.00 -12.98
CA SER A 172 16.51 0.29 -13.76
C SER A 172 17.34 1.47 -13.26
N ARG A 173 16.79 2.34 -12.41
CA ARG A 173 17.48 3.56 -11.95
C ARG A 173 17.60 3.60 -10.44
N GLN A 174 18.73 4.10 -9.96
CA GLN A 174 18.91 4.43 -8.54
C GLN A 174 18.06 5.65 -8.13
N ASN A 175 17.84 6.61 -9.04
CA ASN A 175 17.03 7.82 -8.81
C ASN A 175 15.91 7.93 -9.86
N TYR A 176 14.67 8.11 -9.40
CA TYR A 176 13.48 8.28 -10.23
C TYR A 176 12.49 9.29 -9.62
N ASP A 177 11.56 9.80 -10.43
CA ASP A 177 10.46 10.64 -9.97
C ASP A 177 9.31 9.75 -9.47
N GLY A 178 9.04 9.78 -8.16
CA GLY A 178 7.97 8.98 -7.56
C GLY A 178 6.59 9.29 -8.15
N LYS A 179 6.34 10.53 -8.56
CA LYS A 179 5.05 10.93 -9.14
C LYS A 179 4.79 10.24 -10.47
N THR A 180 5.82 10.02 -11.29
CA THR A 180 5.67 9.31 -12.56
C THR A 180 5.51 7.81 -12.36
N ALA A 181 6.16 7.25 -11.33
CA ALA A 181 5.98 5.85 -10.95
C ALA A 181 4.54 5.58 -10.47
N ASP A 182 3.98 6.47 -9.64
CA ASP A 182 2.58 6.39 -9.19
C ASP A 182 1.58 6.33 -10.35
N VAL A 183 1.84 7.08 -11.43
CA VAL A 183 1.00 7.05 -12.63
C VAL A 183 1.03 5.68 -13.32
N TRP A 184 2.18 5.00 -13.34
CA TRP A 184 2.27 3.63 -13.85
C TRP A 184 1.40 2.70 -13.02
N SER A 185 1.53 2.76 -11.69
CA SER A 185 0.70 1.97 -10.77
C SER A 185 -0.79 2.21 -11.02
N CYS A 186 -1.22 3.46 -11.20
CA CYS A 186 -2.61 3.78 -11.52
C CYS A 186 -3.08 3.10 -12.82
N GLY A 187 -2.20 3.02 -13.82
CA GLY A 187 -2.48 2.28 -15.06
C GLY A 187 -2.62 0.78 -14.84
N VAL A 188 -1.81 0.18 -13.97
CA VAL A 188 -1.94 -1.22 -13.59
C VAL A 188 -3.29 -1.47 -12.92
N THR A 189 -3.71 -0.64 -11.97
CA THR A 189 -5.04 -0.75 -11.34
C THR A 189 -6.17 -0.62 -12.35
N LEU A 190 -6.10 0.36 -13.27
CA LEU A 190 -7.08 0.51 -14.34
C LEU A 190 -7.16 -0.74 -15.21
N TYR A 191 -6.02 -1.29 -15.60
CA TYR A 191 -5.96 -2.50 -16.41
C TYR A 191 -6.58 -3.70 -15.67
N VAL A 192 -6.21 -3.92 -14.40
CA VAL A 192 -6.74 -5.03 -13.58
C VAL A 192 -8.25 -4.91 -13.42
N MET A 193 -8.79 -3.70 -13.20
CA MET A 193 -10.24 -3.49 -13.16
C MET A 193 -10.92 -3.88 -14.48
N LEU A 194 -10.31 -3.56 -15.63
CA LEU A 194 -10.91 -3.83 -16.94
C LEU A 194 -10.78 -5.28 -17.41
N VAL A 195 -9.68 -5.94 -17.04
CA VAL A 195 -9.29 -7.25 -17.58
C VAL A 195 -9.47 -8.38 -16.57
N GLY A 196 -9.37 -8.09 -15.27
CA GLY A 196 -9.39 -9.11 -14.21
C GLY A 196 -8.06 -9.82 -14.00
N ALA A 197 -6.99 -9.36 -14.67
CA ALA A 197 -5.65 -9.93 -14.59
C ALA A 197 -4.59 -8.82 -14.70
N TYR A 198 -3.35 -9.12 -14.30
CA TYR A 198 -2.25 -8.17 -14.38
C TYR A 198 -1.74 -7.98 -15.82
N PRO A 199 -1.31 -6.76 -16.21
CA PRO A 199 -0.93 -6.44 -17.59
C PRO A 199 0.35 -7.12 -18.07
N PHE A 200 1.31 -7.37 -17.17
CA PHE A 200 2.64 -7.85 -17.52
C PHE A 200 2.94 -9.26 -16.99
N GLU A 201 2.02 -9.86 -16.24
CA GLU A 201 2.17 -11.23 -15.76
C GLU A 201 1.86 -12.23 -16.86
N ASP A 202 2.44 -13.42 -16.73
CA ASP A 202 2.11 -14.52 -17.62
C ASP A 202 0.94 -15.33 -17.10
N ALA A 203 -0.07 -15.54 -17.94
CA ALA A 203 -1.26 -16.29 -17.56
C ALA A 203 -0.93 -17.76 -17.26
N ASP A 204 0.04 -18.33 -17.99
CA ASP A 204 0.47 -19.71 -17.85
C ASP A 204 1.52 -19.91 -16.74
N ASP A 205 2.25 -18.84 -16.37
CA ASP A 205 3.35 -18.90 -15.40
C ASP A 205 3.44 -17.60 -14.57
N PRO A 206 2.42 -17.30 -13.72
CA PRO A 206 2.32 -16.03 -13.01
C PRO A 206 3.43 -15.83 -11.96
N LYS A 207 4.09 -16.90 -11.53
CA LYS A 207 5.20 -16.84 -10.56
C LYS A 207 6.56 -16.52 -11.21
N ASN A 208 6.61 -16.39 -12.53
CA ASN A 208 7.84 -16.11 -13.25
C ASN A 208 8.17 -14.62 -13.25
N PHE A 209 8.73 -14.17 -12.12
CA PHE A 209 9.15 -12.79 -11.92
C PHE A 209 10.07 -12.29 -13.05
N ARG A 210 11.02 -13.11 -13.52
CA ARG A 210 11.95 -12.72 -14.59
C ARG A 210 11.21 -12.40 -15.89
N LYS A 211 10.20 -13.19 -16.25
CA LYS A 211 9.37 -12.96 -17.44
C LYS A 211 8.50 -11.71 -17.29
N THR A 212 7.89 -11.51 -16.12
CA THR A 212 7.11 -10.31 -15.81
C THR A 212 7.95 -9.04 -15.91
N ILE A 213 9.17 -9.05 -15.34
CA ILE A 213 10.12 -7.94 -15.43
C ILE A 213 10.52 -7.67 -16.88
N GLY A 214 10.80 -8.72 -17.67
CA GLY A 214 11.07 -8.58 -19.10
C GLY A 214 9.92 -7.92 -19.87
N ARG A 215 8.68 -8.27 -19.55
CA ARG A 215 7.48 -7.65 -20.15
C ARG A 215 7.30 -6.20 -19.71
N ILE A 216 7.54 -5.87 -18.44
CA ILE A 216 7.50 -4.49 -17.92
C ILE A 216 8.52 -3.61 -18.66
N MET A 217 9.78 -4.05 -18.74
CA MET A 217 10.86 -3.27 -19.37
C MET A 217 10.62 -3.02 -20.86
N ASN A 218 9.94 -3.95 -21.54
CA ASN A 218 9.57 -3.82 -22.95
C ASN A 218 8.13 -3.29 -23.16
N VAL A 219 7.40 -2.98 -22.09
CA VAL A 219 5.99 -2.53 -22.10
C VAL A 219 5.09 -3.48 -22.91
N GLN A 220 5.25 -4.78 -22.69
CA GLN A 220 4.50 -5.84 -23.37
C GLN A 220 3.26 -6.23 -22.56
N TYR A 221 2.11 -5.66 -22.93
CA TYR A 221 0.80 -6.03 -22.39
C TYR A 221 -0.20 -6.24 -23.52
N ILE A 222 -1.23 -7.06 -23.29
CA ILE A 222 -2.24 -7.40 -24.30
C ILE A 222 -3.62 -7.29 -23.67
N ILE A 223 -4.44 -6.39 -24.19
CA ILE A 223 -5.86 -6.32 -23.82
C ILE A 223 -6.59 -7.44 -24.57
N PRO A 224 -7.16 -8.45 -23.87
CA PRO A 224 -7.78 -9.58 -24.53
C PRO A 224 -8.95 -9.17 -25.42
N SER A 225 -9.20 -9.89 -26.51
CA SER A 225 -10.25 -9.56 -27.49
C SER A 225 -11.67 -9.60 -26.91
N TYR A 226 -11.89 -10.37 -25.86
CA TYR A 226 -13.16 -10.41 -25.13
C TYR A 226 -13.40 -9.15 -24.27
N CYS A 227 -12.36 -8.40 -23.93
CA CYS A 227 -12.44 -7.12 -23.24
C CYS A 227 -12.71 -6.00 -24.23
N LYS A 228 -14.00 -5.72 -24.48
CA LYS A 228 -14.44 -4.60 -25.30
C LYS A 228 -14.27 -3.29 -24.52
N ILE A 229 -13.23 -2.54 -24.83
CA ILE A 229 -12.98 -1.20 -24.30
C ILE A 229 -13.03 -0.14 -25.41
N SER A 230 -13.41 1.07 -25.04
CA SER A 230 -13.48 2.22 -25.92
C SER A 230 -12.11 2.64 -26.47
N PRO A 231 -12.07 3.32 -27.64
CA PRO A 231 -10.84 3.92 -28.14
C PRO A 231 -10.18 4.88 -27.14
N GLU A 232 -10.98 5.63 -26.39
CA GLU A 232 -10.51 6.58 -25.38
C GLU A 232 -9.85 5.84 -24.21
N CYS A 233 -10.44 4.74 -23.74
CA CYS A 233 -9.83 3.91 -22.69
C CYS A 233 -8.49 3.32 -23.15
N ARG A 234 -8.45 2.77 -24.37
CA ARG A 234 -7.23 2.21 -24.96
C ARG A 234 -6.14 3.27 -25.13
N HIS A 235 -6.50 4.47 -25.58
CA HIS A 235 -5.59 5.60 -25.71
C HIS A 235 -5.03 6.04 -24.35
N LEU A 236 -5.87 6.05 -23.30
CA LEU A 236 -5.38 6.36 -21.95
C LEU A 236 -4.37 5.32 -21.47
N LEU A 237 -4.67 4.02 -21.59
CA LEU A 237 -3.76 2.93 -21.23
C LEU A 237 -2.43 3.02 -21.99
N SER A 238 -2.45 3.33 -23.29
CA SER A 238 -1.21 3.50 -24.07
C SER A 238 -0.37 4.71 -23.65
N ARG A 239 -0.99 5.72 -23.02
CA ARG A 239 -0.30 6.89 -22.48
C ARG A 239 0.19 6.69 -21.04
N LEU A 240 -0.46 5.80 -20.28
CA LEU A 240 -0.04 5.37 -18.93
C LEU A 240 1.15 4.41 -19.00
N PHE A 241 1.07 3.39 -19.85
CA PHE A 241 2.14 2.42 -20.06
C PHE A 241 3.15 2.94 -21.09
N VAL A 242 4.00 3.85 -20.63
CA VAL A 242 5.14 4.39 -21.40
C VAL A 242 6.41 4.19 -20.58
N ALA A 243 7.40 3.47 -21.13
CA ALA A 243 8.65 3.16 -20.43
C ALA A 243 9.44 4.41 -20.05
N ASN A 244 9.48 5.42 -20.93
CA ASN A 244 10.18 6.66 -20.63
C ASN A 244 9.31 7.55 -19.71
N PRO A 245 9.69 7.76 -18.43
CA PRO A 245 8.88 8.50 -17.47
C PRO A 245 8.63 9.95 -17.87
N THR A 246 9.54 10.58 -18.63
CA THR A 246 9.35 11.98 -19.06
C THR A 246 8.30 12.14 -20.15
N LYS A 247 7.98 11.06 -20.88
CA LYS A 247 6.94 11.00 -21.92
C LYS A 247 5.62 10.43 -21.41
N ARG A 248 5.64 9.79 -20.23
CA ARG A 248 4.44 9.24 -19.59
C ARG A 248 3.47 10.38 -19.26
N ILE A 249 2.18 10.14 -19.48
CA ILE A 249 1.13 11.12 -19.15
C ILE A 249 1.20 11.49 -17.66
N LYS A 250 0.90 12.75 -17.32
CA LYS A 250 0.88 13.22 -15.94
C LYS A 250 -0.55 13.33 -15.41
N ILE A 251 -0.71 13.32 -14.08
CA ILE A 251 -2.01 13.46 -13.41
C ILE A 251 -2.88 14.61 -13.98
N PRO A 252 -2.36 15.85 -14.18
CA PRO A 252 -3.17 16.94 -14.75
C PRO A 252 -3.66 16.67 -16.18
N GLU A 253 -2.91 15.89 -16.96
CA GLU A 253 -3.31 15.49 -18.31
C GLU A 253 -4.34 14.36 -18.27
N ILE A 254 -4.22 13.42 -17.32
CA ILE A 254 -5.23 12.36 -17.09
C ILE A 254 -6.57 13.00 -16.74
N MET A 255 -6.58 14.00 -15.83
CA MET A 255 -7.80 14.68 -15.42
C MET A 255 -8.50 15.46 -16.54
N ARG A 256 -7.79 15.75 -17.65
CA ARG A 256 -8.34 16.37 -18.86
C ARG A 256 -8.64 15.37 -19.97
N HIS A 257 -8.35 14.09 -19.75
CA HIS A 257 -8.50 13.06 -20.76
C HIS A 257 -9.98 12.73 -21.01
N PRO A 258 -10.45 12.53 -22.26
CA PRO A 258 -11.85 12.24 -22.57
C PRO A 258 -12.42 11.03 -21.79
N PHE A 259 -11.63 9.97 -21.65
CA PHE A 259 -12.00 8.82 -20.82
C PHE A 259 -12.29 9.22 -19.37
N PHE A 260 -11.50 10.12 -18.78
CA PHE A 260 -11.64 10.55 -17.40
C PHE A 260 -12.82 11.50 -17.19
N LEU A 261 -13.06 12.40 -18.13
CA LEU A 261 -14.11 13.43 -18.03
C LEU A 261 -15.53 12.85 -18.20
N LYS A 262 -15.66 11.69 -18.85
CA LYS A 262 -16.96 11.05 -19.05
C LYS A 262 -17.59 10.67 -17.70
N ASN A 263 -18.82 11.12 -17.47
CA ASN A 263 -19.60 10.85 -16.25
C ASN A 263 -18.86 11.24 -14.94
N LEU A 264 -17.97 12.23 -14.97
CA LEU A 264 -17.20 12.65 -13.80
C LEU A 264 -18.14 13.17 -12.67
N PRO A 265 -18.14 12.54 -11.49
CA PRO A 265 -18.96 12.97 -10.36
C PRO A 265 -18.63 14.41 -9.91
N ARG A 266 -19.67 15.19 -9.61
CA ARG A 266 -19.52 16.62 -9.25
C ARG A 266 -18.73 16.83 -7.95
N ASP A 267 -18.84 15.90 -7.01
CA ASP A 267 -18.12 15.90 -5.74
C ASP A 267 -16.60 15.76 -5.92
N LEU A 268 -16.16 15.04 -6.97
CA LEU A 268 -14.73 14.96 -7.32
C LEU A 268 -14.23 16.22 -8.04
N VAL A 269 -15.11 16.96 -8.72
CA VAL A 269 -14.75 18.20 -9.44
C VAL A 269 -14.59 19.39 -8.49
N LEU A 270 -15.40 19.46 -7.44
CA LEU A 270 -15.43 20.58 -6.50
C LEU A 270 -14.30 20.55 -5.46
N GLY A 271 -13.45 19.53 -5.46
CA GLY A 271 -12.21 19.50 -4.68
C GLY A 271 -12.38 19.37 -3.16
N SER A 272 -13.60 19.32 -2.65
CA SER A 272 -13.89 18.92 -1.27
C SER A 272 -15.40 18.75 -1.10
N ASP A 273 -15.81 17.63 -0.53
CA ASP A 273 -17.06 17.61 0.21
C ASP A 273 -16.82 18.50 1.45
N PRO A 274 -17.59 19.58 1.68
CA PRO A 274 -17.43 20.45 2.85
C PRO A 274 -17.61 19.71 4.19
N THR A 275 -18.08 18.46 4.18
CA THR A 275 -18.09 17.59 5.36
C THR A 275 -16.71 17.01 5.71
N TYR A 276 -15.78 16.90 4.74
CA TYR A 276 -14.43 16.36 4.97
C TYR A 276 -13.46 17.37 5.57
N ASP A 277 -13.67 18.67 5.30
CA ASP A 277 -12.91 19.76 5.91
C ASP A 277 -13.38 20.11 7.33
N ARG A 278 -14.59 19.70 7.71
CA ARG A 278 -15.10 19.90 9.07
C ARG A 278 -14.30 19.04 10.06
N GLU A 279 -13.84 19.68 11.12
CA GLU A 279 -13.33 18.97 12.29
C GLU A 279 -14.44 18.05 12.81
N ASP A 280 -14.09 16.78 13.04
CA ASP A 280 -15.02 15.85 13.67
C ASP A 280 -15.24 16.32 15.11
N PRO A 281 -16.45 16.79 15.48
CA PRO A 281 -16.70 17.31 16.82
C PRO A 281 -16.49 16.23 17.89
N ASN A 282 -16.57 14.95 17.51
CA ASN A 282 -16.42 13.81 18.40
C ASN A 282 -14.96 13.34 18.50
N HIS A 283 -14.09 13.76 17.59
CA HIS A 283 -12.66 13.41 17.53
C HIS A 283 -11.84 14.65 17.16
N PRO A 284 -11.61 15.58 18.11
CA PRO A 284 -10.68 16.67 17.89
C PRO A 284 -9.30 16.08 17.57
N LEU A 285 -8.70 16.52 16.46
CA LEU A 285 -7.40 16.01 16.06
C LEU A 285 -6.35 16.45 17.09
N GLN A 286 -5.58 15.49 17.58
CA GLN A 286 -4.43 15.76 18.43
C GLN A 286 -3.50 16.77 17.76
N THR A 287 -2.91 17.66 18.55
CA THR A 287 -1.92 18.61 18.04
C THR A 287 -0.63 17.90 17.64
N ILE A 288 0.23 18.57 16.88
CA ILE A 288 1.53 17.99 16.49
C ILE A 288 2.39 17.81 17.74
N GLU A 289 2.28 18.73 18.69
CA GLU A 289 2.97 18.71 19.99
C GLU A 289 2.55 17.50 20.83
N GLU A 290 1.24 17.22 20.92
CA GLU A 290 0.70 16.05 21.62
C GLU A 290 1.21 14.74 20.99
N ILE A 291 1.16 14.65 19.67
CA ILE A 291 1.65 13.46 18.94
C ILE A 291 3.15 13.27 19.18
N ASN A 292 3.95 14.34 19.10
CA ASN A 292 5.39 14.26 19.34
C ASN A 292 5.68 13.84 20.78
N CYS A 293 4.95 14.34 21.78
CA CYS A 293 5.10 13.91 23.17
C CYS A 293 4.87 12.40 23.34
N ILE A 294 3.80 11.88 22.73
CA ILE A 294 3.51 10.44 22.73
C ILE A 294 4.61 9.64 22.05
N LEU A 295 5.15 10.13 20.92
CA LEU A 295 6.22 9.46 20.19
C LEU A 295 7.53 9.41 20.96
N GLU A 296 7.92 10.51 21.61
CA GLU A 296 9.12 10.52 22.48
C GLU A 296 8.96 9.54 23.64
N GLU A 297 7.79 9.48 24.26
CA GLU A 297 7.53 8.49 25.31
C GLU A 297 7.58 7.06 24.74
N ALA A 298 7.05 6.83 23.55
CA ALA A 298 7.03 5.52 22.91
C ALA A 298 8.43 4.99 22.53
N ARG A 299 9.40 5.88 22.30
CA ARG A 299 10.82 5.50 22.07
C ARG A 299 11.48 4.87 23.30
N THR A 300 10.95 5.10 24.49
CA THR A 300 11.45 4.44 25.70
C THR A 300 10.91 3.00 25.75
N LYS A 301 11.83 2.02 25.84
CA LYS A 301 11.43 0.63 26.11
C LYS A 301 10.82 0.55 27.50
N PRO A 302 9.67 -0.12 27.69
CA PRO A 302 9.09 -0.31 29.01
C PRO A 302 10.10 -1.02 29.91
N ALA A 303 10.24 -0.57 31.15
CA ALA A 303 11.09 -1.23 32.14
C ALA A 303 10.63 -2.70 32.27
N PRO A 304 11.56 -3.66 32.38
CA PRO A 304 11.17 -5.04 32.67
C PRO A 304 10.35 -5.06 33.96
N PRO A 305 9.29 -5.90 34.04
CA PRO A 305 8.45 -5.95 35.22
C PRO A 305 9.33 -6.23 36.45
N GLN A 306 9.35 -5.28 37.38
CA GLN A 306 10.04 -5.45 38.66
C GLN A 306 9.22 -6.41 39.52
N GLY A 307 9.67 -7.66 39.59
CA GLY A 307 9.40 -8.56 40.71
C GLY A 307 8.51 -9.77 40.42
N GLU A 308 9.13 -10.87 40.00
CA GLU A 308 9.12 -12.10 40.82
C GLU A 308 10.56 -12.61 40.87
N GLN A 309 11.22 -12.42 42.03
CA GLN A 309 12.39 -13.20 42.37
C GLN A 309 11.91 -14.63 42.64
N THR A 310 11.94 -15.49 41.64
CA THR A 310 12.09 -16.92 41.86
C THR A 310 13.42 -17.33 41.24
N SER A 311 14.36 -17.64 42.11
CA SER A 311 15.58 -18.36 41.77
C SER A 311 15.22 -19.60 40.95
N ASN A 312 15.63 -19.63 39.70
CA ASN A 312 16.13 -20.82 39.01
C ASN A 312 16.98 -20.30 37.86
N ALA A 313 18.29 -20.31 38.08
CA ALA A 313 19.25 -20.36 37.01
C ALA A 313 19.05 -21.68 36.25
N GLU A 314 19.40 -21.69 34.97
CA GLU A 314 19.32 -22.79 34.00
C GLU A 314 18.04 -22.81 33.16
N GLU A 315 18.03 -22.01 32.09
CA GLU A 315 17.59 -22.38 30.73
C GLU A 315 17.75 -21.17 29.80
N ASP A 316 19.00 -20.82 29.48
CA ASP A 316 19.31 -19.75 28.51
C ASP A 316 20.59 -20.11 27.74
N VAL A 317 20.61 -21.30 27.13
CA VAL A 317 21.55 -21.68 26.05
C VAL A 317 20.88 -22.73 25.15
N MET A 318 20.03 -22.31 24.21
CA MET A 318 19.79 -23.04 22.95
C MET A 318 18.82 -22.24 22.06
N LEU A 319 19.34 -21.29 21.29
CA LEU A 319 18.85 -21.04 19.92
C LEU A 319 19.85 -20.23 19.06
N ASP A 320 21.16 -20.41 19.28
CA ASP A 320 22.25 -19.78 18.51
C ASP A 320 23.09 -20.84 17.77
N ALA A 321 22.41 -21.80 17.14
CA ALA A 321 23.06 -22.71 16.21
C ALA A 321 22.07 -23.03 15.10
N LEU A 322 22.27 -22.37 13.95
CA LEU A 322 22.17 -22.90 12.58
C LEU A 322 22.33 -21.73 11.60
N ASP A 323 23.48 -21.05 11.66
CA ASP A 323 23.99 -20.17 10.60
C ASP A 323 25.39 -20.69 10.21
N GLU A 324 25.43 -21.87 9.60
CA GLU A 324 26.57 -22.33 8.80
C GLU A 324 26.00 -23.05 7.57
N VAL A 325 25.86 -22.32 6.47
CA VAL A 325 25.90 -22.91 5.14
C VAL A 325 26.79 -22.05 4.26
N GLU A 326 27.90 -22.67 3.88
CA GLU A 326 29.03 -22.12 3.16
C GLU A 326 28.62 -21.44 1.84
N PHE A 327 29.24 -20.28 1.60
CA PHE A 327 29.38 -19.71 0.28
C PHE A 327 30.23 -20.65 -0.59
N PHE A 328 29.66 -21.21 -1.66
CA PHE A 328 30.44 -21.73 -2.78
C PHE A 328 30.50 -20.67 -3.88
N ASP A 329 31.69 -20.08 -4.03
CA ASP A 329 32.11 -19.34 -5.21
C ASP A 329 32.05 -20.23 -6.44
N VAL A 330 31.39 -19.75 -7.51
CA VAL A 330 31.60 -20.29 -8.86
C VAL A 330 31.68 -19.11 -9.84
N GLU A 331 32.90 -18.59 -10.02
CA GLU A 331 33.31 -18.01 -11.29
C GLU A 331 34.41 -18.85 -11.95
N ASN A 332 34.14 -19.19 -13.20
CA ASN A 332 35.05 -19.47 -14.32
C ASN A 332 35.73 -20.83 -14.51
N SER A 333 35.68 -21.24 -15.80
CA SER A 333 36.51 -22.19 -16.55
C SER A 333 36.31 -23.67 -16.23
N GLU A 334 36.40 -24.64 -17.14
CA GLU A 334 36.52 -24.78 -18.59
C GLU A 334 36.17 -26.25 -18.88
N GLU A 335 35.88 -26.58 -20.14
CA GLU A 335 35.92 -27.89 -20.80
C GLU A 335 36.00 -29.18 -19.96
N PHE A 336 35.09 -30.14 -20.19
CA PHE A 336 35.51 -31.50 -20.59
C PHE A 336 34.33 -32.29 -21.20
N ASP A 337 34.53 -32.66 -22.46
CA ASP A 337 33.78 -33.64 -23.23
C ASP A 337 34.07 -35.06 -22.71
N CYS A 338 33.04 -35.90 -22.60
CA CYS A 338 33.16 -37.35 -22.83
C CYS A 338 31.77 -38.00 -22.89
N SER A 339 31.35 -38.24 -24.13
CA SER A 339 30.81 -39.51 -24.64
C SER A 339 30.49 -40.65 -23.65
N ASN A 340 29.36 -41.30 -23.94
CA ASN A 340 28.96 -42.68 -23.57
C ASN A 340 28.47 -42.93 -22.16
N LEU A 341 27.16 -43.20 -22.05
CA LEU A 341 26.63 -44.41 -21.40
C LEU A 341 25.19 -44.65 -21.89
N ARG A 342 25.12 -45.53 -22.90
CA ARG A 342 24.05 -46.42 -23.38
C ARG A 342 22.58 -46.02 -23.28
#